data_AF-A0A9R1VIK9-F1
#
_entry.id   AF-A0A9R1VIK9-F1
#
_cell.length_a   1.000
_cell.length_b   1.000
_cell.length_c   1.000
_cell.angle_alpha   90.00
_cell.angle_beta   90.00
_cell.angle_gamma   90.00
#
_symmetry.space_group_name_H-M   'P 1'
#
loop_
_entity.id
_entity.type
_entity.pdbx_description
1 polymer ?
#
loop_
_entity_poly.entity_id
_entity_poly.type
_entity_poly.pdbx_seq_one_letter_code
_entity_poly.pdbx_strand_id
1 'polypeptide(L)'
;MAETGGGITVAHRIKGWFPERTQLHLAMLALQFGYAGFHVVSRAALNMGISKIVFPVYRNLLAFFLLLPFAYFLEKITANQAFYLLGLDNTSPTIEKVRLDRKDGISKVAGTVFCIAGASVITLFKGPTIYSPSPTLHSVKEASPVLQSLGDANGKSWSLGCVFLIGHCLSWSAWLVLQAPILKKYPARLSFTSYQCFFGVLQFLVLAAFMERDINAWYIRTGAELFSVFYAGVVASGIAFAVQIWCIDRGGPVFVALYQPVQTLVVALMASVALGEEFYLGGIIGAVLIITGLYLVLWGKNEERKFMLQKQPGMVQAETDHGAPRTTGHVKSSITQPLLPQSTENV
;
A
#
# COMPACT_ATOMS: atom_id res chain seq x y z
N MET A 1 -8.95 36.90 -34.98
CA MET A 1 -9.78 37.44 -33.90
C MET A 1 -10.67 36.32 -33.39
N ALA A 2 -10.79 36.23 -32.05
CA ALA A 2 -11.63 35.36 -31.25
C ALA A 2 -11.21 33.88 -31.06
N GLU A 3 -10.66 33.66 -29.87
CA GLU A 3 -10.49 32.40 -29.14
C GLU A 3 -11.82 31.69 -28.89
N THR A 4 -11.76 30.38 -28.63
CA THR A 4 -12.43 29.76 -27.47
C THR A 4 -11.84 28.37 -27.22
N GLY A 5 -10.72 28.34 -26.49
CA GLY A 5 -10.18 27.14 -25.88
C GLY A 5 -10.87 26.88 -24.54
N GLY A 6 -11.90 26.02 -24.52
CA GLY A 6 -12.71 25.74 -23.33
C GLY A 6 -12.54 24.34 -22.73
N GLY A 7 -11.61 23.51 -23.21
CA GLY A 7 -11.58 22.08 -22.88
C GLY A 7 -10.42 21.60 -21.99
N ILE A 8 -9.39 22.41 -21.74
CA ILE A 8 -8.09 21.93 -21.19
C ILE A 8 -7.75 22.61 -19.85
N THR A 9 -8.63 22.66 -18.84
CA THR A 9 -8.30 23.43 -17.62
C THR A 9 -8.95 22.94 -16.30
N VAL A 10 -9.05 21.63 -16.07
CA VAL A 10 -9.28 21.12 -14.70
C VAL A 10 -8.16 20.19 -14.25
N ALA A 11 -7.84 19.14 -15.02
CA ALA A 11 -6.78 18.19 -14.66
C ALA A 11 -5.38 18.84 -14.58
N HIS A 12 -5.09 19.86 -15.40
CA HIS A 12 -3.81 20.56 -15.33
C HIS A 12 -3.74 21.60 -14.20
N ARG A 13 -4.90 22.08 -13.71
CA ARG A 13 -4.99 23.15 -12.71
C ARG A 13 -4.73 22.64 -11.27
N ILE A 14 -4.97 21.35 -11.01
CA ILE A 14 -4.71 20.73 -9.69
C ILE A 14 -3.21 20.39 -9.51
N LYS A 15 -2.50 20.14 -10.62
CA LYS A 15 -1.06 19.77 -10.60
C LYS A 15 -0.15 20.93 -10.14
N GLY A 16 -0.65 22.17 -10.11
CA GLY A 16 0.12 23.37 -9.75
C GLY A 16 0.05 23.81 -8.28
N TRP A 17 -0.73 23.16 -7.41
CA TRP A 17 -0.94 23.66 -6.03
C TRP A 17 -0.02 23.06 -4.98
N PHE A 18 0.56 21.87 -5.20
CA PHE A 18 1.41 21.21 -4.21
C PHE A 18 2.59 20.48 -4.86
N PRO A 19 3.79 20.48 -4.22
CA PRO A 19 4.90 19.63 -4.64
C PRO A 19 4.48 18.16 -4.71
N GLU A 20 4.99 17.41 -5.70
CA GLU A 20 4.66 15.98 -5.90
C GLU A 20 4.89 15.14 -4.63
N ARG A 21 5.93 15.47 -3.85
CA ARG A 21 6.18 14.83 -2.55
C ARG A 21 5.02 15.04 -1.57
N THR A 22 4.47 16.25 -1.47
CA THR A 22 3.32 16.55 -0.60
C THR A 22 2.08 15.78 -1.04
N GLN A 23 1.84 15.68 -2.35
CA GLN A 23 0.73 14.90 -2.89
C GLN A 23 0.81 13.42 -2.48
N LEU A 24 2.01 12.82 -2.55
CA LEU A 24 2.23 11.44 -2.12
C LEU A 24 1.95 11.23 -0.63
N HIS A 25 2.37 12.16 0.23
CA HIS A 25 2.12 12.06 1.68
C HIS A 25 0.63 12.21 1.99
N LEU A 26 -0.05 13.19 1.39
CA LEU A 26 -1.49 13.39 1.56
C LEU A 26 -2.30 12.19 1.05
N ALA A 27 -1.95 11.66 -0.12
CA ALA A 27 -2.58 10.47 -0.68
C ALA A 27 -2.39 9.25 0.25
N MET A 28 -1.19 9.04 0.77
CA MET A 28 -0.91 7.94 1.69
C MET A 28 -1.63 8.08 3.03
N LEU A 29 -1.75 9.29 3.57
CA LEU A 29 -2.54 9.55 4.79
C LEU A 29 -4.01 9.27 4.54
N ALA A 30 -4.60 9.82 3.47
CA ALA A 30 -6.00 9.57 3.10
C ALA A 30 -6.27 8.07 2.89
N LEU A 31 -5.33 7.35 2.27
CA LEU A 31 -5.38 5.91 2.10
C LEU A 31 -5.47 5.17 3.44
N GLN A 32 -4.69 5.59 4.45
CA GLN A 32 -4.74 4.95 5.78
C GLN A 32 -6.10 5.11 6.45
N PHE A 33 -6.74 6.29 6.31
CA PHE A 33 -8.10 6.49 6.80
C PHE A 33 -9.11 5.61 6.07
N GLY A 34 -9.00 5.48 4.74
CA GLY A 34 -9.85 4.58 3.96
C GLY A 34 -9.69 3.11 4.37
N TYR A 35 -8.45 2.65 4.56
CA TYR A 35 -8.21 1.29 5.06
C TYR A 35 -8.66 1.10 6.50
N ALA A 36 -8.49 2.11 7.36
CA ALA A 36 -8.96 2.03 8.73
C ALA A 36 -10.48 1.90 8.82
N GLY A 37 -11.21 2.72 8.04
CA GLY A 37 -12.65 2.56 7.87
C GLY A 37 -13.02 1.17 7.37
N PHE A 38 -12.26 0.62 6.43
CA PHE A 38 -12.51 -0.74 5.92
C PHE A 38 -12.36 -1.81 7.00
N HIS A 39 -11.36 -1.71 7.88
CA HIS A 39 -11.21 -2.65 8.99
C HIS A 39 -12.40 -2.61 9.96
N VAL A 40 -12.90 -1.41 10.27
CA VAL A 40 -14.08 -1.24 11.13
C VAL A 40 -15.35 -1.77 10.45
N VAL A 41 -15.58 -1.38 9.19
CA VAL A 41 -16.75 -1.78 8.40
C VAL A 41 -16.76 -3.28 8.14
N SER A 42 -15.63 -3.88 7.76
CA SER A 42 -15.52 -5.33 7.54
C SER A 42 -15.76 -6.10 8.83
N ARG A 43 -15.27 -5.61 9.97
CA ARG A 43 -15.59 -6.22 11.26
C ARG A 43 -17.09 -6.15 11.59
N ALA A 44 -17.72 -4.99 11.37
CA ALA A 44 -19.17 -4.85 11.55
C ALA A 44 -19.95 -5.81 10.62
N ALA A 45 -19.56 -5.91 9.36
CA ALA A 45 -20.15 -6.83 8.39
C ALA A 45 -20.03 -8.31 8.80
N LEU A 46 -18.87 -8.71 9.31
CA LEU A 46 -18.68 -10.08 9.82
C LEU A 46 -19.53 -10.35 11.06
N ASN A 47 -19.72 -9.34 11.93
CA ASN A 47 -20.60 -9.46 13.10
C ASN A 47 -22.09 -9.53 12.70
N MET A 48 -22.48 -8.98 11.55
CA MET A 48 -23.82 -9.13 10.97
C MET A 48 -24.06 -10.50 10.33
N GLY A 49 -23.02 -11.33 10.21
CA GLY A 49 -23.12 -12.70 9.69
C GLY A 49 -22.77 -12.86 8.21
N ILE A 50 -22.15 -11.85 7.55
CA ILE A 50 -21.63 -12.04 6.20
C ILE A 50 -20.52 -13.10 6.23
N SER A 51 -20.56 -14.05 5.28
CA SER A 51 -19.51 -15.06 5.14
C SER A 51 -18.13 -14.42 4.90
N LYS A 52 -17.14 -14.88 5.66
CA LYS A 52 -15.73 -14.47 5.57
C LYS A 52 -15.09 -14.82 4.23
N ILE A 53 -15.65 -15.81 3.52
CA ILE A 53 -15.13 -16.28 2.23
C ILE A 53 -15.81 -15.55 1.08
N VAL A 54 -17.13 -15.31 1.18
CA VAL A 54 -17.90 -14.62 0.14
C VAL A 54 -17.63 -13.12 0.13
N PHE A 55 -17.39 -12.50 1.29
CA PHE A 55 -17.13 -11.06 1.39
C PHE A 55 -15.94 -10.58 0.51
N PRO A 56 -14.77 -11.24 0.52
CA PRO A 56 -13.68 -10.95 -0.43
C PRO A 56 -14.05 -11.14 -1.91
N VAL A 57 -14.94 -12.07 -2.25
CA VAL A 57 -15.41 -12.26 -3.64
C VAL A 57 -16.14 -11.01 -4.11
N TYR A 58 -17.13 -10.53 -3.36
CA TYR A 58 -17.87 -9.32 -3.73
C TYR A 58 -16.98 -8.09 -3.78
N ARG A 59 -16.09 -7.94 -2.80
CA ARG A 59 -15.11 -6.85 -2.75
C ARG A 59 -14.29 -6.78 -4.04
N ASN A 60 -13.71 -7.90 -4.47
CA ASN A 60 -12.86 -7.92 -5.66
C ASN A 60 -13.66 -7.84 -6.97
N LEU A 61 -14.89 -8.38 -7.01
CA LEU A 61 -15.79 -8.23 -8.16
C LEU A 61 -16.15 -6.76 -8.40
N LEU A 62 -16.58 -6.05 -7.35
CA LEU A 62 -16.92 -4.64 -7.44
C LEU A 62 -15.71 -3.81 -7.88
N ALA A 63 -14.53 -4.08 -7.30
CA ALA A 63 -13.30 -3.38 -7.69
C ALA A 63 -12.93 -3.65 -9.16
N PHE A 64 -13.05 -4.90 -9.61
CA PHE A 64 -12.77 -5.27 -11.00
C PHE A 64 -13.71 -4.53 -11.97
N PHE A 65 -15.03 -4.59 -11.76
CA PHE A 65 -15.98 -3.90 -12.63
C PHE A 65 -15.87 -2.37 -12.56
N LEU A 66 -15.47 -1.83 -11.40
CA LEU A 66 -15.20 -0.41 -11.26
C LEU A 66 -13.96 -0.02 -12.08
N LEU A 67 -12.86 -0.77 -11.99
CA LEU A 67 -11.58 -0.38 -12.59
C LEU A 67 -11.45 -0.73 -14.07
N LEU A 68 -12.05 -1.83 -14.52
CA LEU A 68 -11.97 -2.33 -15.89
C LEU A 68 -12.32 -1.29 -16.97
N PRO A 69 -13.43 -0.52 -16.88
CA PRO A 69 -13.73 0.49 -17.88
C PRO A 69 -12.70 1.62 -17.87
N PHE A 70 -12.26 2.08 -16.70
CA PHE A 70 -11.22 3.13 -16.62
C PHE A 70 -9.88 2.63 -17.16
N ALA A 71 -9.51 1.38 -16.87
CA ALA A 71 -8.32 0.75 -17.45
C ALA A 71 -8.42 0.69 -18.98
N TYR A 72 -9.55 0.24 -19.53
CA TYR A 72 -9.77 0.16 -20.96
C TYR A 72 -9.73 1.53 -21.66
N PHE A 73 -10.34 2.57 -21.08
CA PHE A 73 -10.38 3.90 -21.69
C PHE A 73 -9.09 4.71 -21.48
N LEU A 74 -8.43 4.60 -20.33
CA LEU A 74 -7.24 5.40 -20.01
C LEU A 74 -5.94 4.74 -20.48
N GLU A 75 -5.89 3.41 -20.61
CA GLU A 75 -4.64 2.66 -20.86
C GLU A 75 -4.64 1.91 -22.20
N LYS A 76 -5.65 2.14 -23.06
CA LYS A 76 -5.79 1.58 -24.43
C LYS A 76 -4.57 1.76 -25.35
N ILE A 77 -3.59 2.58 -24.95
CA ILE A 77 -2.38 2.90 -25.72
C ILE A 77 -1.21 1.95 -25.45
N THR A 78 -1.26 1.03 -24.46
CA THR A 78 -0.15 0.09 -24.27
C THR A 78 -0.61 -1.24 -23.66
N ALA A 79 -1.13 -2.13 -24.48
CA ALA A 79 -1.29 -3.52 -24.10
C ALA A 79 -0.87 -4.44 -25.26
N ASN A 80 0.39 -4.87 -25.23
CA ASN A 80 0.75 -6.18 -25.77
C ASN A 80 1.38 -7.02 -24.66
N GLN A 81 1.03 -8.30 -24.72
CA GLN A 81 1.07 -9.28 -23.65
C GLN A 81 2.47 -9.56 -23.10
N ALA A 82 2.59 -9.75 -21.78
CA ALA A 82 3.77 -10.38 -21.17
C ALA A 82 3.51 -10.99 -19.77
N PHE A 83 2.28 -11.38 -19.43
CA PHE A 83 1.98 -11.88 -18.07
C PHE A 83 2.55 -13.28 -17.78
N TYR A 84 2.90 -14.07 -18.81
CA TYR A 84 3.38 -15.45 -18.65
C TYR A 84 4.93 -15.57 -18.71
N LEU A 85 5.60 -14.72 -19.49
CA LEU A 85 7.08 -14.76 -19.65
C LEU A 85 7.83 -13.87 -18.64
N LEU A 86 7.17 -12.92 -17.97
CA LEU A 86 7.81 -12.02 -16.99
C LEU A 86 7.93 -12.57 -15.57
N GLY A 87 7.16 -13.61 -15.22
CA GLY A 87 7.17 -14.20 -13.87
C GLY A 87 8.37 -15.09 -13.58
N LEU A 88 8.98 -15.69 -14.61
CA LEU A 88 10.10 -16.63 -14.47
C LEU A 88 11.48 -15.95 -14.52
N ASP A 89 11.65 -14.86 -15.27
CA ASP A 89 12.98 -14.27 -15.50
C ASP A 89 13.40 -13.15 -14.51
N ASN A 90 12.53 -12.70 -13.58
CA ASN A 90 12.83 -11.50 -12.77
C ASN A 90 12.44 -11.54 -11.29
N THR A 91 12.11 -12.70 -10.73
CA THR A 91 11.82 -12.80 -9.29
C THR A 91 13.11 -12.95 -8.49
N SER A 92 14.01 -11.96 -8.57
CA SER A 92 15.03 -11.80 -7.53
C SER A 92 14.46 -10.80 -6.52
N PRO A 93 14.10 -11.23 -5.29
CA PRO A 93 13.70 -10.28 -4.26
C PRO A 93 14.84 -9.28 -4.08
N THR A 94 14.53 -7.98 -4.17
CA THR A 94 15.51 -6.94 -3.81
C THR A 94 15.70 -7.04 -2.29
N ILE A 95 16.61 -7.93 -1.86
CA ILE A 95 17.04 -8.00 -0.48
C ILE A 95 17.81 -6.70 -0.22
N GLU A 96 17.24 -5.85 0.61
CA GLU A 96 17.91 -4.62 1.05
C GLU A 96 19.21 -5.01 1.76
N LYS A 97 20.36 -4.65 1.16
CA LYS A 97 21.68 -4.91 1.76
C LYS A 97 21.89 -3.95 2.92
N VAL A 98 21.72 -4.44 4.15
CA VAL A 98 21.97 -3.65 5.36
C VAL A 98 23.47 -3.66 5.68
N ARG A 99 24.07 -2.47 5.71
CA ARG A 99 25.49 -2.26 6.03
C ARG A 99 25.70 -1.94 7.51
N LEU A 100 26.04 -2.95 8.31
CA LEU A 100 26.20 -2.82 9.76
C LEU A 100 27.45 -2.06 10.19
N ASP A 101 28.39 -1.83 9.27
CA ASP A 101 29.60 -1.03 9.45
C ASP A 101 29.33 0.48 9.50
N ARG A 102 28.11 0.90 9.14
CA ARG A 102 27.77 2.32 8.92
C ARG A 102 26.54 2.73 9.73
N LYS A 103 26.52 4.01 10.14
CA LYS A 103 25.49 4.57 11.04
C LYS A 103 24.07 4.48 10.48
N ASP A 104 23.91 4.53 9.16
CA ASP A 104 22.64 4.31 8.49
C ASP A 104 22.15 2.87 8.62
N GLY A 105 23.00 1.86 8.44
CA GLY A 105 22.58 0.46 8.61
C GLY A 105 22.27 0.12 10.06
N ILE A 106 23.05 0.63 11.01
CA ILE A 106 22.75 0.50 12.45
C ILE A 106 21.38 1.10 12.78
N SER A 107 21.07 2.29 12.25
CA SER A 107 19.77 2.93 12.50
C SER A 107 18.57 2.15 11.94
N LYS A 108 18.73 1.47 10.79
CA LYS A 108 17.69 0.60 10.22
C LYS A 108 17.43 -0.64 11.09
N VAL A 109 18.49 -1.27 11.59
CA VAL A 109 18.36 -2.43 12.50
C VAL A 109 17.73 -2.00 13.82
N ALA A 110 18.24 -0.94 14.44
CA ALA A 110 17.67 -0.39 15.67
C ALA A 110 16.18 -0.05 15.47
N GLY A 111 15.84 0.65 14.39
CA GLY A 111 14.44 0.98 14.08
C GLY A 111 13.55 -0.26 13.94
N THR A 112 14.07 -1.34 13.35
CA THR A 112 13.35 -2.63 13.25
C THR A 112 13.09 -3.24 14.64
N VAL A 113 14.09 -3.23 15.52
CA VAL A 113 13.95 -3.72 16.90
C VAL A 113 12.91 -2.91 17.67
N PHE A 114 12.90 -1.58 17.54
CA PHE A 114 11.89 -0.72 18.15
C PHE A 114 10.47 -1.01 17.63
N CYS A 115 10.31 -1.30 16.33
CA CYS A 115 9.02 -1.72 15.78
C CYS A 115 8.55 -3.06 16.36
N ILE A 116 9.44 -4.05 16.48
CA ILE A 116 9.11 -5.36 17.09
C ILE A 116 8.71 -5.16 18.54
N ALA A 117 9.50 -4.42 19.32
CA ALA A 117 9.19 -4.12 20.71
C ALA A 117 7.84 -3.40 20.87
N GLY A 118 7.56 -2.41 20.02
CA GLY A 118 6.29 -1.71 20.01
C GLY A 118 5.11 -2.63 19.71
N ALA A 119 5.22 -3.51 18.70
CA ALA A 119 4.20 -4.52 18.41
C ALA A 119 3.99 -5.50 19.58
N SER A 120 5.07 -5.92 20.23
CA SER A 120 5.00 -6.76 21.44
C SER A 120 4.29 -6.04 22.60
N VAL A 121 4.53 -4.74 22.81
CA VAL A 121 3.85 -3.96 23.85
C VAL A 121 2.35 -3.84 23.57
N ILE A 122 1.94 -3.56 22.32
CA ILE A 122 0.51 -3.53 21.95
C ILE A 122 -0.17 -4.87 22.29
N THR A 123 0.53 -5.97 22.07
CA THR A 123 -0.03 -7.33 22.21
C THR A 123 -0.04 -7.81 23.66
N LEU A 124 1.04 -7.56 24.41
CA LEU A 124 1.28 -8.16 25.72
C LEU A 124 0.94 -7.23 26.89
N PHE A 125 0.90 -5.92 26.65
CA PHE A 125 0.65 -4.93 27.69
C PHE A 125 -0.65 -4.17 27.40
N LYS A 126 -1.67 -4.39 28.23
CA LYS A 126 -2.90 -3.58 28.20
C LYS A 126 -2.69 -2.25 28.91
N GLY A 127 -2.29 -2.27 30.17
CA GLY A 127 -2.23 -1.06 31.02
C GLY A 127 -3.64 -0.49 31.33
N PRO A 128 -3.72 0.65 32.04
CA PRO A 128 -4.98 1.30 32.40
C PRO A 128 -5.75 1.82 31.18
N THR A 129 -7.08 1.86 31.29
CA THR A 129 -7.98 2.41 30.27
C THR A 129 -7.88 3.93 30.26
N ILE A 130 -7.56 4.50 29.09
CA ILE A 130 -7.38 5.96 28.93
C ILE A 130 -8.68 6.61 28.45
N TYR A 131 -9.46 5.89 27.65
CA TYR A 131 -10.74 6.34 27.14
C TYR A 131 -11.78 5.24 27.28
N SER A 132 -12.87 5.57 27.98
CA SER A 132 -14.07 4.74 28.11
C SER A 132 -15.27 5.59 27.68
N PRO A 133 -15.97 5.26 26.59
CA PRO A 133 -17.19 5.95 26.20
C PRO A 133 -18.28 5.76 27.27
N SER A 134 -19.19 6.73 27.41
CA SER A 134 -20.32 6.63 28.35
C SER A 134 -21.18 5.39 28.05
N PRO A 135 -21.65 4.66 29.07
CA PRO A 135 -22.37 3.42 28.86
C PRO A 135 -23.77 3.71 28.30
N THR A 136 -23.96 3.50 26.99
CA THR A 136 -25.30 3.32 26.46
C THR A 136 -25.80 1.93 26.86
N LEU A 137 -26.99 1.92 27.44
CA LEU A 137 -27.72 0.78 28.00
C LEU A 137 -27.96 -0.32 26.95
N HIS A 138 -26.94 -1.14 26.66
CA HIS A 138 -26.97 -2.50 26.09
C HIS A 138 -25.52 -2.98 25.89
N SER A 139 -24.66 -2.88 26.91
CA SER A 139 -23.31 -3.46 26.84
C SER A 139 -23.37 -4.93 27.26
N VAL A 140 -23.59 -5.81 26.28
CA VAL A 140 -23.12 -7.19 26.39
C VAL A 140 -21.61 -7.09 26.52
N LYS A 141 -21.11 -7.55 27.65
CA LYS A 141 -19.71 -7.60 28.05
C LYS A 141 -18.97 -8.63 27.20
N GLU A 142 -18.81 -8.34 25.91
CA GLU A 142 -17.93 -9.08 25.01
C GLU A 142 -16.66 -8.26 24.87
N ALA A 143 -15.55 -8.79 25.39
CA ALA A 143 -14.24 -8.22 25.14
C ALA A 143 -14.01 -8.22 23.62
N SER A 144 -13.20 -7.28 23.12
CA SER A 144 -12.91 -7.18 21.69
C SER A 144 -12.57 -8.58 21.12
N PRO A 145 -13.15 -9.00 19.97
CA PRO A 145 -12.92 -10.32 19.39
C PRO A 145 -11.45 -10.52 19.00
N VAL A 146 -10.66 -9.45 18.94
CA VAL A 146 -9.20 -9.50 18.73
C VAL A 146 -8.47 -9.99 20.00
N LEU A 147 -8.93 -9.61 21.19
CA LEU A 147 -8.29 -10.01 22.45
C LEU A 147 -8.98 -11.20 23.13
N GLN A 148 -10.27 -11.43 22.90
CA GLN A 148 -10.96 -12.63 23.36
C GLN A 148 -10.52 -13.88 22.54
N SER A 149 -10.12 -13.70 21.27
CA SER A 149 -9.48 -14.75 20.46
C SER A 149 -8.06 -15.14 20.95
N LEU A 150 -7.45 -14.31 21.79
CA LEU A 150 -6.13 -14.52 22.40
C LEU A 150 -6.22 -15.33 23.71
N GLY A 151 -7.37 -15.27 24.39
CA GLY A 151 -7.53 -15.76 25.76
C GLY A 151 -8.64 -16.79 26.00
N ASP A 152 -9.51 -17.06 25.02
CA ASP A 152 -10.59 -18.04 25.17
C ASP A 152 -10.45 -19.14 24.10
N ALA A 153 -9.64 -20.15 24.43
CA ALA A 153 -9.42 -21.32 23.58
C ALA A 153 -10.58 -22.31 23.66
N ASN A 154 -11.81 -21.85 23.45
CA ASN A 154 -12.91 -22.76 23.13
C ASN A 154 -12.86 -23.10 21.64
N GLY A 155 -12.00 -24.08 21.30
CA GLY A 155 -12.04 -24.83 20.04
C GLY A 155 -11.27 -24.28 18.83
N LYS A 156 -10.54 -23.16 18.94
CA LYS A 156 -9.64 -22.67 17.87
C LYS A 156 -8.19 -22.68 18.35
N SER A 157 -7.31 -23.35 17.60
CA SER A 157 -5.89 -23.42 17.92
C SER A 157 -5.24 -22.05 17.73
N TRP A 158 -4.91 -21.39 18.84
CA TRP A 158 -4.14 -20.15 18.91
C TRP A 158 -2.92 -20.15 17.97
N SER A 159 -2.19 -21.28 17.94
CA SER A 159 -1.04 -21.49 17.06
C SER A 159 -1.37 -21.36 15.57
N LEU A 160 -2.51 -21.89 15.12
CA LEU A 160 -2.94 -21.80 13.72
C LEU A 160 -3.25 -20.35 13.33
N GLY A 161 -3.79 -19.55 14.27
CA GLY A 161 -3.95 -18.11 14.10
C GLY A 161 -2.61 -17.39 13.87
N CYS A 162 -1.59 -17.70 14.68
CA CYS A 162 -0.24 -17.14 14.49
C CYS A 162 0.38 -17.52 13.14
N VAL A 163 0.24 -18.78 12.72
CA VAL A 163 0.74 -19.25 11.42
C VAL A 163 0.08 -18.51 10.27
N PHE A 164 -1.25 -18.35 10.29
CA PHE A 164 -1.96 -17.57 9.28
C PHE A 164 -1.55 -16.10 9.27
N LEU A 165 -1.29 -15.50 10.44
CA LEU A 165 -0.85 -14.11 10.54
C LEU A 165 0.56 -13.92 9.94
N ILE A 166 1.50 -14.82 10.23
CA ILE A 166 2.83 -14.81 9.62
C ILE A 166 2.71 -14.95 8.10
N GLY A 167 1.90 -15.90 7.63
CA GLY A 167 1.62 -16.09 6.21
C GLY A 167 1.08 -14.81 5.56
N HIS A 168 0.10 -14.16 6.19
CA HIS A 168 -0.45 -12.88 5.73
C HIS A 168 0.63 -11.78 5.64
N CYS A 169 1.46 -11.62 6.67
CA CYS A 169 2.53 -10.61 6.68
C CYS A 169 3.58 -10.84 5.58
N LEU A 170 3.98 -12.09 5.36
CA LEU A 170 4.92 -12.46 4.31
C LEU A 170 4.32 -12.25 2.91
N SER A 171 3.08 -12.72 2.69
CA SER A 171 2.37 -12.53 1.42
C SER A 171 2.15 -11.05 1.11
N TRP A 172 1.75 -10.25 2.10
CA TRP A 172 1.54 -8.82 1.91
C TRP A 172 2.85 -8.07 1.62
N SER A 173 3.94 -8.42 2.31
CA SER A 173 5.25 -7.82 2.07
C SER A 173 5.79 -8.17 0.68
N ALA A 174 5.69 -9.44 0.29
CA ALA A 174 6.07 -9.89 -1.05
C ALA A 174 5.24 -9.18 -2.13
N TRP A 175 3.92 -9.09 -1.92
CA TRP A 175 3.00 -8.36 -2.78
C TRP A 175 3.44 -6.91 -2.98
N LEU A 176 3.70 -6.16 -1.90
CA LEU A 176 4.15 -4.76 -1.96
C LEU A 176 5.47 -4.61 -2.75
N VAL A 177 6.46 -5.45 -2.47
CA VAL A 177 7.79 -5.35 -3.10
C VAL A 177 7.75 -5.70 -4.58
N LEU A 178 6.98 -6.74 -4.95
CA LEU A 178 6.86 -7.20 -6.34
C LEU A 178 6.14 -6.21 -7.26
N GLN A 179 5.31 -5.32 -6.72
CA GLN A 179 4.66 -4.28 -7.54
C GLN A 179 5.68 -3.36 -8.23
N ALA A 180 6.76 -2.99 -7.55
CA ALA A 180 7.74 -2.05 -8.09
C ALA A 180 8.41 -2.50 -9.41
N PRO A 181 9.00 -3.72 -9.52
CA PRO A 181 9.57 -4.19 -10.77
C PRO A 181 8.52 -4.43 -11.86
N ILE A 182 7.29 -4.82 -11.50
CA ILE A 182 6.20 -5.02 -12.46
C ILE A 182 5.80 -3.68 -13.08
N LEU A 183 5.59 -2.64 -12.27
CA LEU A 183 5.19 -1.31 -12.73
C LEU A 183 6.27 -0.62 -13.58
N LYS A 184 7.54 -0.93 -13.36
CA LYS A 184 8.64 -0.48 -14.24
C LYS A 184 8.54 -1.04 -15.65
N LYS A 185 8.10 -2.30 -15.80
CA LYS A 185 7.96 -2.97 -17.11
C LYS A 185 6.59 -2.76 -17.73
N TYR A 186 5.55 -2.58 -16.91
CA TYR A 186 4.18 -2.39 -17.32
C TYR A 186 3.57 -1.18 -16.59
N PRO A 187 3.72 0.04 -17.14
CA PRO A 187 3.30 1.28 -16.46
C PRO A 187 1.78 1.53 -16.46
N ALA A 188 0.97 0.56 -16.88
CA ALA A 188 -0.49 0.61 -16.88
C ALA A 188 -1.05 0.11 -15.53
N ARG A 189 -1.20 1.07 -14.61
CA ARG A 189 -1.52 0.88 -13.19
C ARG A 189 -2.93 0.37 -12.97
N LEU A 190 -3.92 0.88 -13.71
CA LEU A 190 -5.33 0.53 -13.53
C LEU A 190 -5.60 -0.88 -14.09
N SER A 191 -4.97 -1.24 -15.20
CA SER A 191 -5.00 -2.59 -15.79
C SER A 191 -4.34 -3.58 -14.85
N PHE A 192 -3.16 -3.26 -14.30
CA PHE A 192 -2.52 -4.11 -13.28
C PHE A 192 -3.43 -4.34 -12.06
N THR A 193 -4.05 -3.27 -11.55
CA THR A 193 -5.01 -3.37 -10.43
C THR A 193 -6.24 -4.20 -10.79
N SER A 194 -6.75 -4.05 -12.01
CA SER A 194 -7.91 -4.81 -12.50
C SER A 194 -7.60 -6.29 -12.63
N TYR A 195 -6.45 -6.66 -13.21
CA TYR A 195 -6.00 -8.05 -13.27
C TYR A 195 -5.79 -8.65 -11.89
N GLN A 196 -5.22 -7.89 -10.95
CA GLN A 196 -5.11 -8.33 -9.56
C GLN A 196 -6.49 -8.65 -8.95
N CYS A 197 -7.46 -7.76 -9.14
CA CYS A 197 -8.82 -8.00 -8.64
C CYS A 197 -9.45 -9.21 -9.31
N PHE A 198 -9.26 -9.39 -10.62
CA PHE A 198 -9.76 -10.54 -11.39
C PHE A 198 -9.20 -11.88 -10.88
N PHE A 199 -7.87 -11.99 -10.73
CA PHE A 199 -7.26 -13.21 -10.18
C PHE A 199 -7.65 -13.42 -8.71
N GLY A 200 -7.84 -12.34 -7.95
CA GLY A 200 -8.40 -12.41 -6.59
C GLY A 200 -9.80 -13.02 -6.58
N VAL A 201 -10.71 -12.55 -7.46
CA VAL A 201 -12.04 -13.13 -7.62
C VAL A 201 -11.94 -14.62 -7.93
N LEU A 202 -11.11 -15.02 -8.90
CA LEU A 202 -10.95 -16.42 -9.27
C LEU A 202 -10.49 -17.27 -8.09
N GLN A 203 -9.46 -16.83 -7.35
CA GLN A 203 -8.96 -17.53 -6.16
C GLN A 203 -10.03 -17.66 -5.07
N PHE A 204 -10.75 -16.58 -4.75
CA PHE A 204 -11.78 -16.62 -3.72
C PHE A 204 -13.03 -17.39 -4.16
N LEU A 205 -13.37 -17.41 -5.46
CA LEU A 205 -14.44 -18.27 -5.99
C LEU A 205 -14.08 -19.75 -5.84
N VAL A 206 -12.85 -20.15 -6.16
CA VAL A 206 -12.38 -21.52 -5.94
C VAL A 206 -12.47 -21.88 -4.47
N LEU A 207 -11.99 -21.02 -3.57
CA LEU A 207 -12.10 -21.23 -2.12
C LEU A 207 -13.56 -21.33 -1.66
N ALA A 208 -14.44 -20.45 -2.15
CA ALA A 208 -15.85 -20.46 -1.83
C ALA A 208 -16.55 -21.74 -2.31
N ALA A 209 -16.20 -22.25 -3.49
CA ALA A 209 -16.74 -23.50 -4.00
C ALA A 209 -16.44 -24.72 -3.08
N PHE A 210 -15.30 -24.71 -2.40
CA PHE A 210 -14.95 -25.77 -1.45
C PHE A 210 -15.47 -25.54 -0.03
N MET A 211 -15.41 -24.29 0.46
CA MET A 211 -15.69 -23.96 1.86
C MET A 211 -17.12 -23.48 2.13
N GLU A 212 -17.78 -22.85 1.15
CA GLU A 212 -19.10 -22.25 1.30
C GLU A 212 -20.11 -22.98 0.39
N ARG A 213 -20.58 -24.13 0.86
CA ARG A 213 -21.55 -24.98 0.13
C ARG A 213 -23.00 -24.50 0.31
N ASP A 214 -23.27 -23.65 1.29
CA ASP A 214 -24.61 -23.10 1.51
C ASP A 214 -24.83 -21.86 0.63
N ILE A 215 -25.87 -21.91 -0.20
CA ILE A 215 -26.24 -20.78 -1.06
C ILE A 215 -26.74 -19.58 -0.25
N ASN A 216 -27.24 -19.81 0.98
CA ASN A 216 -27.72 -18.75 1.86
C ASN A 216 -26.62 -17.76 2.27
N ALA A 217 -25.35 -18.17 2.23
CA ALA A 217 -24.19 -17.34 2.53
C ALA A 217 -23.91 -16.26 1.47
N TRP A 218 -24.51 -16.38 0.28
CA TRP A 218 -24.40 -15.43 -0.83
C TRP A 218 -25.51 -14.38 -0.84
N TYR A 219 -26.51 -14.49 0.05
CA TYR A 219 -27.56 -13.48 0.12
C TYR A 219 -27.15 -12.32 1.01
N ILE A 220 -27.15 -11.12 0.43
CA ILE A 220 -27.05 -9.86 1.18
C ILE A 220 -28.45 -9.53 1.69
N ARG A 221 -28.64 -9.56 3.01
CA ARG A 221 -29.96 -9.47 3.66
C ARG A 221 -30.33 -8.05 4.06
N THR A 222 -29.35 -7.22 4.37
CA THR A 222 -29.57 -5.89 4.92
C THR A 222 -28.86 -4.79 4.12
N GLY A 223 -29.38 -3.56 4.18
CA GLY A 223 -28.73 -2.40 3.56
C GLY A 223 -27.35 -2.11 4.15
N ALA A 224 -27.11 -2.46 5.42
CA ALA A 224 -25.81 -2.31 6.07
C ALA A 224 -24.77 -3.30 5.52
N GLU A 225 -25.17 -4.54 5.22
CA GLU A 225 -24.32 -5.51 4.54
C GLU A 225 -23.96 -5.04 3.12
N LEU A 226 -24.95 -4.53 2.38
CA LEU A 226 -24.73 -3.97 1.05
C LEU A 226 -23.76 -2.78 1.08
N PHE A 227 -23.96 -1.84 2.01
CA PHE A 227 -23.05 -0.71 2.22
C PHE A 227 -21.62 -1.19 2.52
N SER A 228 -21.49 -2.21 3.38
CA SER A 228 -20.18 -2.74 3.78
C SER A 228 -19.42 -3.35 2.59
N VAL A 229 -20.13 -4.11 1.75
CA VAL A 229 -19.61 -4.68 0.51
C VAL A 229 -19.24 -3.58 -0.49
N PHE A 230 -20.08 -2.56 -0.65
CA PHE A 230 -19.82 -1.42 -1.52
C PHE A 230 -18.58 -0.63 -1.09
N TYR A 231 -18.49 -0.28 0.20
CA TYR A 231 -17.33 0.42 0.76
C TYR A 231 -16.05 -0.40 0.59
N ALA A 232 -16.09 -1.71 0.88
CA ALA A 232 -14.97 -2.61 0.69
C ALA A 232 -14.50 -2.67 -0.77
N GLY A 233 -15.42 -2.83 -1.72
CA GLY A 233 -15.10 -2.97 -3.13
C GLY A 233 -14.61 -1.67 -3.76
N VAL A 234 -15.36 -0.59 -3.58
CA VAL A 234 -15.08 0.70 -4.23
C VAL A 234 -13.94 1.43 -3.54
N VAL A 235 -14.01 1.63 -2.23
CA VAL A 235 -13.04 2.45 -1.49
C VAL A 235 -11.79 1.65 -1.21
N ALA A 236 -11.92 0.48 -0.58
CA ALA A 236 -10.77 -0.27 -0.08
C ALA A 236 -10.05 -1.13 -1.12
N SER A 237 -10.69 -1.53 -2.23
CA SER A 237 -10.03 -2.23 -3.32
C SER A 237 -9.85 -1.35 -4.54
N GLY A 238 -10.92 -0.76 -5.08
CA GLY A 238 -10.84 0.04 -6.30
C GLY A 238 -9.92 1.27 -6.16
N ILE A 239 -10.35 2.23 -5.34
CA ILE A 239 -9.64 3.50 -5.15
C ILE A 239 -8.32 3.26 -4.41
N ALA A 240 -8.35 2.55 -3.28
CA ALA A 240 -7.16 2.39 -2.46
C ALA A 240 -6.05 1.61 -3.17
N PHE A 241 -6.31 0.49 -3.86
CA PHE A 241 -5.24 -0.20 -4.58
C PHE A 241 -4.70 0.63 -5.73
N ALA A 242 -5.54 1.35 -6.47
CA ALA A 242 -5.08 2.23 -7.55
C ALA A 242 -4.17 3.36 -7.03
N VAL A 243 -4.58 4.04 -5.95
CA VAL A 243 -3.79 5.11 -5.31
C VAL A 243 -2.50 4.54 -4.70
N GLN A 244 -2.57 3.36 -4.08
CA GLN A 244 -1.41 2.68 -3.51
C GLN A 244 -0.39 2.30 -4.58
N ILE A 245 -0.83 1.71 -5.69
CA ILE A 245 0.01 1.39 -6.85
C ILE A 245 0.63 2.65 -7.43
N TRP A 246 -0.12 3.74 -7.51
CA TRP A 246 0.42 5.05 -7.91
C TRP A 246 1.49 5.55 -6.95
N CYS A 247 1.29 5.41 -5.63
CA CYS A 247 2.29 5.77 -4.61
C CYS A 247 3.53 4.85 -4.65
N ILE A 248 3.38 3.56 -4.97
CA ILE A 248 4.49 2.61 -5.10
C ILE A 248 5.32 2.93 -6.33
N ASP A 249 4.69 3.25 -7.44
CA ASP A 249 5.39 3.66 -8.66
C ASP A 249 6.21 4.95 -8.45
N ARG A 250 5.65 5.94 -7.74
CA ARG A 250 6.29 7.26 -7.54
C ARG A 250 7.24 7.33 -6.35
N GLY A 251 6.85 6.73 -5.22
CA GLY A 251 7.59 6.78 -3.95
C GLY A 251 8.37 5.51 -3.61
N GLY A 252 8.10 4.41 -4.32
CA GLY A 252 8.65 3.09 -4.04
C GLY A 252 7.85 2.30 -2.99
N PRO A 253 8.03 0.98 -2.93
CA PRO A 253 7.26 0.09 -2.04
C PRO A 253 7.56 0.33 -0.56
N VAL A 254 8.79 0.74 -0.24
CA VAL A 254 9.17 1.06 1.14
C VAL A 254 8.49 2.35 1.62
N PHE A 255 8.30 3.35 0.74
CA PHE A 255 7.57 4.56 1.11
C PHE A 255 6.14 4.23 1.57
N VAL A 256 5.46 3.35 0.83
CA VAL A 256 4.11 2.90 1.17
C VAL A 256 4.07 2.07 2.46
N ALA A 257 5.03 1.16 2.64
CA ALA A 257 5.12 0.33 3.84
C ALA A 257 5.24 1.14 5.14
N LEU A 258 5.87 2.32 5.10
CA LEU A 258 6.05 3.19 6.26
C LEU A 258 4.74 3.77 6.83
N TYR A 259 3.67 3.81 6.03
CA TYR A 259 2.36 4.29 6.50
C TYR A 259 1.50 3.20 7.13
N GLN A 260 1.89 1.92 7.02
CA GLN A 260 1.08 0.81 7.56
C GLN A 260 0.93 0.87 9.08
N PRO A 261 1.93 1.31 9.86
CA PRO A 261 1.72 1.48 11.29
C PRO A 261 0.76 2.62 11.63
N VAL A 262 0.73 3.68 10.82
CA VAL A 262 -0.27 4.76 10.96
C VAL A 262 -1.68 4.19 10.74
N GLN A 263 -1.86 3.28 9.77
CA GLN A 263 -3.12 2.54 9.59
C GLN A 263 -3.59 1.91 10.90
N THR A 264 -2.70 1.22 11.60
CA THR A 264 -3.01 0.49 12.84
C THR A 264 -3.49 1.43 13.93
N LEU A 265 -2.86 2.60 14.08
CA LEU A 265 -3.27 3.62 15.04
C LEU A 265 -4.65 4.19 14.68
N VAL A 266 -4.87 4.54 13.41
CA VAL A 266 -6.16 5.09 12.95
C VAL A 266 -7.28 4.06 13.11
N VAL A 267 -7.02 2.77 12.84
CA VAL A 267 -7.98 1.68 13.10
C VAL A 267 -8.37 1.64 14.57
N ALA A 268 -7.40 1.68 15.48
CA ALA A 268 -7.69 1.59 16.91
C ALA A 268 -8.52 2.79 17.40
N LEU A 269 -8.23 4.01 16.91
CA LEU A 269 -9.00 5.21 17.21
C LEU A 269 -10.41 5.18 16.59
N MET A 270 -10.54 4.74 15.34
CA MET A 270 -11.86 4.61 14.71
C MET A 270 -12.69 3.51 15.37
N ALA A 271 -12.07 2.41 15.80
CA ALA A 271 -12.76 1.35 16.52
C ALA A 271 -13.24 1.82 17.90
N SER A 272 -12.44 2.59 18.65
CA SER A 272 -12.88 3.13 19.94
C SER A 272 -14.05 4.10 19.79
N VAL A 273 -14.03 4.97 18.77
CA VAL A 273 -15.10 5.95 18.53
C VAL A 273 -16.35 5.29 17.93
N ALA A 274 -16.21 4.41 16.94
CA ALA A 274 -17.34 3.86 16.20
C ALA A 274 -17.97 2.61 16.84
N LEU A 275 -17.16 1.77 17.49
CA LEU A 275 -17.60 0.52 18.14
C LEU A 275 -17.68 0.65 19.67
N GLY A 276 -17.27 1.79 20.23
CA GLY A 276 -17.26 2.03 21.67
C GLY A 276 -16.18 1.24 22.41
N GLU A 277 -15.12 0.82 21.72
CA GLU A 277 -14.05 0.03 22.34
C GLU A 277 -13.18 0.87 23.28
N GLU A 278 -12.80 0.27 24.40
CA GLU A 278 -11.84 0.87 25.32
C GLU A 278 -10.44 0.95 24.71
N PHE A 279 -9.81 2.12 24.86
CA PHE A 279 -8.44 2.33 24.40
C PHE A 279 -7.47 2.30 25.58
N TYR A 280 -6.57 1.32 25.56
CA TYR A 280 -5.67 1.03 26.67
C TYR A 280 -4.28 1.68 26.49
N LEU A 281 -3.62 2.02 27.61
CA LEU A 281 -2.31 2.68 27.64
C LEU A 281 -1.22 1.97 26.82
N GLY A 282 -1.21 0.64 26.81
CA GLY A 282 -0.24 -0.13 26.05
C GLY A 282 -0.35 0.06 24.53
N GLY A 283 -1.55 0.39 24.03
CA GLY A 283 -1.74 0.82 22.64
C GLY A 283 -0.98 2.11 22.32
N ILE A 284 -0.98 3.09 23.23
CA ILE A 284 -0.25 4.35 23.06
C ILE A 284 1.26 4.13 23.12
N ILE A 285 1.73 3.43 24.15
CA ILE A 285 3.17 3.18 24.33
C ILE A 285 3.71 2.40 23.13
N GLY A 286 2.99 1.37 22.70
CA GLY A 286 3.35 0.60 21.51
C GLY A 286 3.34 1.43 20.23
N ALA A 287 2.35 2.31 20.04
CA ALA A 287 2.30 3.22 18.90
C ALA A 287 3.49 4.19 18.87
N VAL A 288 3.86 4.79 20.01
CA VAL A 288 5.02 5.67 20.12
C VAL A 288 6.31 4.92 19.75
N LEU A 289 6.50 3.71 20.28
CA LEU A 289 7.67 2.87 19.97
C LEU A 289 7.77 2.54 18.47
N ILE A 290 6.64 2.21 17.83
CA ILE A 290 6.62 1.93 16.39
C ILE A 290 6.94 3.21 15.58
N ILE A 291 6.35 4.37 15.93
CA ILE A 291 6.63 5.63 15.24
C ILE A 291 8.11 6.01 15.37
N THR A 292 8.70 5.88 16.56
CA THR A 292 10.13 6.11 16.78
C THR A 292 10.98 5.13 15.96
N GLY A 293 10.60 3.85 15.93
CA GLY A 293 11.30 2.84 15.12
C GLY A 293 11.30 3.16 13.62
N LEU A 294 10.15 3.53 13.06
CA LEU A 294 10.03 3.94 11.66
C LEU A 294 10.85 5.20 11.35
N TYR A 295 10.86 6.17 12.26
CA TYR A 295 11.68 7.37 12.11
C TYR A 295 13.17 7.04 12.00
N LEU A 296 13.69 6.11 12.83
CA LEU A 296 15.07 5.66 12.75
C LEU A 296 15.39 4.96 11.43
N VAL A 297 14.50 4.10 10.93
CA VAL A 297 14.66 3.46 9.60
C VAL A 297 14.70 4.49 8.49
N LEU A 298 13.80 5.48 8.54
CA LEU A 298 13.71 6.58 7.58
C LEU A 298 14.95 7.46 7.59
N TRP A 299 15.42 7.82 8.78
CA TRP A 299 16.67 8.56 8.96
C TRP A 299 17.83 7.80 8.33
N GLY A 300 17.95 6.50 8.59
CA GLY A 300 18.97 5.64 7.98
C GLY A 300 18.92 5.66 6.46
N LYS A 301 17.73 5.50 5.86
CA LYS A 301 17.59 5.56 4.39
C LYS A 301 17.93 6.94 3.82
N ASN A 302 17.53 8.01 4.51
CA ASN A 302 17.86 9.37 4.06
C ASN A 302 19.38 9.60 4.09
N GLU A 303 20.05 9.11 5.13
CA GLU A 303 21.49 9.26 5.27
C GLU A 303 22.28 8.40 4.27
N GLU A 304 21.79 7.19 3.99
CA GLU A 304 22.32 6.37 2.89
C GLU A 304 22.21 7.09 1.54
N ARG A 305 21.08 7.74 1.26
CA ARG A 305 20.88 8.51 0.02
C ARG A 305 21.84 9.69 -0.06
N LYS A 306 21.99 10.48 1.01
CA LYS A 306 22.95 11.59 1.04
C LYS A 306 24.38 11.12 0.79
N PHE A 307 24.76 9.99 1.39
CA PHE A 307 26.07 9.40 1.18
C PHE A 307 26.29 8.95 -0.28
N MET A 308 25.29 8.32 -0.90
CA MET A 308 25.34 7.95 -2.33
C MET A 308 25.49 9.19 -3.23
N LEU A 309 24.75 10.26 -2.93
CA LEU A 309 24.82 11.54 -3.66
C LEU A 309 26.19 12.23 -3.51
N GLN A 310 26.81 12.15 -2.33
CA GLN A 310 28.15 12.71 -2.11
C GLN A 310 29.26 11.89 -2.79
N LYS A 311 29.12 10.56 -2.86
CA LYS A 311 30.16 9.68 -3.42
C LYS A 311 30.11 9.57 -4.94
N GLN A 312 28.95 9.78 -5.57
CA GLN A 312 28.76 9.79 -7.03
C GLN A 312 27.68 10.82 -7.44
N PRO A 313 28.06 12.09 -7.71
CA PRO A 313 27.11 13.15 -8.04
C PRO A 313 26.36 12.96 -9.39
N GLY A 314 26.70 11.95 -10.20
CA GLY A 314 26.16 11.75 -11.55
C GLY A 314 25.30 10.49 -11.79
N MET A 315 25.17 9.56 -10.84
CA MET A 315 24.47 8.28 -11.10
C MET A 315 22.96 8.28 -10.77
N VAL A 316 22.43 9.34 -10.16
CA VAL A 316 21.00 9.41 -9.79
C VAL A 316 20.15 10.13 -10.84
N GLN A 317 20.75 10.86 -11.80
CA GLN A 317 19.99 11.50 -12.89
C GLN A 317 19.22 10.46 -13.74
N ALA A 318 19.67 9.20 -13.79
CA ALA A 318 18.97 8.12 -14.49
C ALA A 318 17.67 7.64 -13.79
N GLU A 319 17.48 7.89 -12.49
CA GLU A 319 16.22 7.57 -11.80
C GLU A 319 15.22 8.73 -11.79
N THR A 320 15.67 9.97 -12.05
CA THR A 320 14.79 11.16 -12.06
C THR A 320 14.48 11.73 -13.45
N ASP A 321 15.23 11.40 -14.51
CA ASP A 321 15.13 12.09 -15.80
C ASP A 321 14.44 11.30 -16.94
N HIS A 322 13.86 10.12 -16.68
CA HIS A 322 13.01 9.42 -17.66
C HIS A 322 11.53 9.88 -17.65
N GLY A 323 11.24 11.03 -17.03
CA GLY A 323 9.88 11.57 -16.86
C GLY A 323 9.49 12.75 -17.75
N ALA A 324 10.33 13.20 -18.68
CA ALA A 324 9.99 14.30 -19.59
C ALA A 324 9.41 13.78 -20.92
N PRO A 325 8.29 14.33 -21.43
CA PRO A 325 7.90 14.09 -22.82
C PRO A 325 8.98 14.69 -23.71
N ARG A 326 9.49 13.91 -24.66
CA ARG A 326 10.35 14.39 -25.75
C ARG A 326 9.58 15.47 -26.53
N THR A 327 9.81 16.74 -26.22
CA THR A 327 9.53 17.83 -27.15
C THR A 327 10.55 17.73 -28.28
N THR A 328 10.06 17.55 -29.49
CA THR A 328 10.80 17.54 -30.75
C THR A 328 11.54 18.88 -30.92
N GLY A 329 12.78 18.92 -30.47
CA GLY A 329 13.73 20.00 -30.74
C GLY A 329 14.49 19.71 -32.03
N HIS A 330 14.29 20.55 -33.01
CA HIS A 330 14.95 20.59 -34.31
C HIS A 330 16.47 20.33 -34.21
N VAL A 331 16.94 19.24 -34.80
CA VAL A 331 18.38 19.02 -35.03
C VAL A 331 18.82 19.96 -36.16
N LYS A 332 19.57 21.02 -35.83
CA LYS A 332 20.46 21.66 -36.80
C LYS A 332 21.84 21.00 -36.67
N SER A 333 22.23 20.30 -37.72
CA SER A 333 23.57 19.76 -37.93
C SER A 333 24.59 20.90 -37.96
N SER A 334 25.57 20.89 -37.05
CA SER A 334 26.77 21.70 -37.18
C SER A 334 27.97 20.77 -37.39
N ILE A 335 28.31 20.57 -38.67
CA ILE A 335 29.59 20.00 -39.08
C ILE A 335 30.63 21.10 -38.93
N THR A 336 31.59 20.92 -38.02
CA THR A 336 33.01 21.21 -38.23
C THR A 336 33.83 20.75 -37.02
N GLN A 337 34.68 19.77 -37.26
CA GLN A 337 35.66 19.21 -36.34
C GLN A 337 37.00 19.96 -36.54
N PRO A 338 37.78 20.29 -35.51
CA PRO A 338 39.09 20.93 -35.67
C PRO A 338 40.19 19.93 -36.04
N LEU A 339 41.13 20.43 -36.83
CA LEU A 339 42.29 19.78 -37.45
C LEU A 339 43.29 19.16 -36.45
N LEU A 340 43.89 18.04 -36.84
CA LEU A 340 45.10 17.45 -36.25
C LEU A 340 46.32 18.37 -36.46
N PRO A 341 47.29 18.43 -35.54
CA PRO A 341 48.52 19.18 -35.73
C PRO A 341 49.51 18.43 -36.64
N GLN A 342 50.09 19.16 -37.59
CA GLN A 342 51.21 18.74 -38.43
C GLN A 342 52.47 18.54 -37.58
N SER A 343 53.16 17.42 -37.74
CA SER A 343 54.56 17.26 -37.35
C SER A 343 55.40 17.11 -38.62
N THR A 344 56.14 18.17 -38.97
CA THR A 344 57.21 18.13 -39.97
C THR A 344 58.57 17.90 -39.31
N GLU A 345 59.43 17.18 -40.05
CA GLU A 345 60.90 17.23 -40.06
C GLU A 345 61.70 16.52 -38.95
N ASN A 346 62.41 15.43 -39.29
CA ASN A 346 63.79 15.53 -39.80
C ASN A 346 64.45 14.15 -40.10
N VAL A 347 65.14 14.14 -41.26
CA VAL A 347 66.12 13.19 -41.86
C VAL A 347 65.65 11.83 -42.36
#